data_AF-A0A142BJ66-F1
#
_entry.id   AF-A0A142BJ66-F1
#
_cell.length_a   1.000
_cell.length_b   1.000
_cell.length_c   1.000
_cell.angle_alpha   90.00
_cell.angle_beta   90.00
_cell.angle_gamma   90.00
#
_symmetry.space_group_name_H-M   'P 1'
#
loop_
_entity.id
_entity.type
_entity.pdbx_description
1 polymer ?
#
loop_
_entity_poly.entity_id
_entity_poly.type
_entity_poly.pdbx_seq_one_letter_code
_entity_poly.pdbx_strand_id
1 'polypeptide(L)'
;MKPIQDLIYSPVVKTRDAELKGLEQLSSSVKDKILPVYELTKSRKSSRAPDGDIFKRMKKIAEIQQDRPFVLDLCTDEKYINPQIEQLLDESRGYSYWLGFLNIHKNLNIIPMVHLYDDEDFEEVESFVRSAVVDFQVLAVRLPFDLDDIEHYVAPIARCYLRQ
;
A
#
# COMPACT_ATOMS: atom_id res chain seq x y z
N MET A 1 14.38 7.49 7.02
CA MET A 1 14.08 6.19 6.37
C MET A 1 15.38 5.45 6.13
N LYS A 2 15.48 4.15 6.43
CA LYS A 2 16.66 3.34 6.05
C LYS A 2 16.75 3.24 4.51
N PRO A 3 17.94 3.18 3.90
CA PRO A 3 18.07 2.97 2.46
C PRO A 3 17.39 1.65 2.05
N ILE A 4 16.48 1.70 1.08
CA ILE A 4 15.79 0.51 0.54
C ILE A 4 16.78 -0.49 -0.06
N GLN A 5 17.95 -0.01 -0.51
CA GLN A 5 18.99 -0.78 -1.19
C GLN A 5 19.63 -1.88 -0.32
N ASP A 6 19.49 -1.81 1.01
CA ASP A 6 20.01 -2.80 1.95
C ASP A 6 19.01 -3.94 2.26
N LEU A 7 17.81 -3.90 1.66
CA LEU A 7 16.73 -4.87 1.89
C LEU A 7 16.88 -6.03 0.91
N ILE A 8 16.82 -7.26 1.43
CA ILE A 8 17.14 -8.47 0.67
C ILE A 8 15.89 -9.17 0.12
N TYR A 9 14.70 -8.79 0.60
CA TYR A 9 13.46 -9.48 0.28
C TYR A 9 12.23 -8.62 0.58
N SER A 10 11.23 -8.67 -0.30
CA SER A 10 9.96 -7.96 -0.16
C SER A 10 8.78 -8.95 -0.11
N PRO A 11 8.45 -9.53 1.07
CA PRO A 11 7.34 -10.47 1.15
C PRO A 11 6.01 -9.76 0.89
N VAL A 12 5.19 -10.32 0.01
CA VAL A 12 3.78 -9.93 -0.13
C VAL A 12 2.97 -10.67 0.93
N VAL A 13 2.26 -9.89 1.76
CA VAL A 13 1.59 -10.38 2.97
C VAL A 13 0.19 -9.81 3.01
N LYS A 14 -0.82 -10.68 2.98
CA LYS A 14 -2.19 -10.24 3.26
C LYS A 14 -2.30 -9.98 4.75
N THR A 15 -3.00 -8.92 5.13
CA THR A 15 -3.13 -8.48 6.54
C THR A 15 -4.07 -9.36 7.38
N ARG A 16 -4.15 -10.66 7.07
CA ARG A 16 -4.89 -11.66 7.83
C ARG A 16 -4.14 -11.99 9.11
N ASP A 17 -4.87 -12.46 10.12
CA ASP A 17 -4.31 -12.66 11.45
C ASP A 17 -3.12 -13.63 11.49
N ALA A 18 -3.16 -14.69 10.69
CA ALA A 18 -2.10 -15.71 10.68
C ALA A 18 -0.79 -15.13 10.13
N GLU A 19 -0.86 -14.38 9.03
CA GLU A 19 0.29 -13.76 8.37
C GLU A 19 0.89 -12.64 9.24
N LEU A 20 0.04 -11.77 9.81
CA LEU A 20 0.49 -10.73 10.74
C LEU A 20 1.14 -11.32 12.00
N LYS A 21 0.59 -12.41 12.56
CA LYS A 21 1.22 -13.14 13.67
C LYS A 21 2.57 -13.72 13.26
N GLY A 22 2.68 -14.29 12.06
CA GLY A 22 3.95 -14.81 11.54
C GLY A 22 5.03 -13.73 11.49
N LEU A 23 4.70 -12.57 10.90
CA LEU A 23 5.61 -11.43 10.85
C LEU A 23 5.96 -10.88 12.23
N GLU A 24 5.01 -10.84 13.16
CA GLU A 24 5.23 -10.39 14.53
C GLU A 24 6.32 -11.20 15.23
N GLN A 25 6.37 -12.53 15.01
CA GLN A 25 7.35 -13.43 15.61
C GLN A 25 8.76 -13.33 15.00
N LEU A 26 8.93 -12.63 13.88
CA LEU A 26 10.26 -12.43 13.30
C LEU A 26 11.13 -11.58 14.24
N SER A 27 12.40 -11.96 14.37
CA SER A 27 13.37 -11.15 15.11
C SER A 27 13.58 -9.78 14.45
N SER A 28 13.97 -8.78 15.24
CA SER A 28 14.30 -7.44 14.72
C SER A 28 15.34 -7.50 13.60
N SER A 29 16.34 -8.38 13.72
CA SER A 29 17.39 -8.55 12.71
C SER A 29 16.87 -9.02 11.33
N VAL A 30 15.78 -9.78 11.32
CA VAL A 30 15.11 -10.21 10.08
C VAL A 30 14.23 -9.09 9.56
N LYS A 31 13.42 -8.47 10.43
CA LYS A 31 12.56 -7.33 10.09
C LYS A 31 13.36 -6.17 9.49
N ASP A 32 14.59 -5.96 9.97
CA ASP A 32 15.50 -4.92 9.48
C ASP A 32 16.05 -5.18 8.07
N LYS A 33 15.86 -6.39 7.52
CA LYS A 33 16.36 -6.80 6.20
C LYS A 33 15.25 -7.00 5.17
N ILE A 34 13.98 -6.84 5.55
CA ILE A 34 12.84 -7.07 4.65
C ILE A 34 12.04 -5.78 4.42
N LEU A 35 11.40 -5.70 3.26
CA LEU A 35 10.42 -4.67 2.92
C LEU A 35 9.05 -5.32 2.66
N PRO A 36 8.25 -5.60 3.70
CA PRO A 36 6.97 -6.25 3.47
C PRO A 36 6.04 -5.36 2.66
N VAL A 37 5.33 -5.98 1.72
CA VAL A 37 4.21 -5.43 0.99
C VAL A 37 2.95 -5.92 1.65
N TYR A 38 2.29 -5.06 2.42
CA TYR A 38 1.05 -5.38 3.10
C TYR A 38 -0.14 -5.13 2.19
N GLU A 39 -0.83 -6.19 1.78
CA GLU A 39 -2.15 -6.08 1.16
C GLU A 39 -3.22 -5.95 2.25
N LEU A 40 -3.82 -4.77 2.34
CA LEU A 40 -4.84 -4.46 3.31
C LEU A 40 -6.11 -5.26 3.02
N THR A 41 -6.57 -6.00 4.02
CA THR A 41 -7.76 -6.87 3.99
C THR A 41 -8.69 -6.47 5.12
N LYS A 42 -9.97 -6.82 5.01
CA LYS A 42 -10.93 -6.65 6.11
C LYS A 42 -10.46 -7.39 7.35
N SER A 43 -10.76 -6.83 8.52
CA SER A 43 -10.62 -7.57 9.77
C SER A 43 -11.70 -8.65 9.92
N ARG A 44 -11.47 -9.62 10.82
CA ARG A 44 -12.51 -10.64 11.09
C ARG A 44 -13.76 -9.94 11.60
N LYS A 45 -14.89 -10.20 10.94
CA LYS A 45 -16.20 -9.80 11.44
C LYS A 45 -16.43 -10.44 12.80
N SER A 46 -16.91 -9.64 13.74
CA SER A 46 -17.32 -10.09 15.07
C SER A 46 -18.60 -9.36 15.44
N SER A 47 -19.33 -9.86 16.45
CA SER A 47 -20.52 -9.17 16.96
C SER A 47 -20.25 -7.73 17.41
N ARG A 48 -19.00 -7.41 17.78
CA ARG A 48 -18.56 -6.06 18.18
C ARG A 48 -17.95 -5.23 17.04
N ALA A 49 -17.74 -5.83 15.87
CA ALA A 49 -17.15 -5.18 14.69
C ALA A 49 -17.67 -5.89 13.43
N PRO A 50 -18.93 -5.63 13.06
CA PRO A 50 -19.59 -6.34 11.97
C PRO A 50 -18.98 -6.03 10.60
N ASP A 51 -18.33 -4.88 10.46
CA ASP A 51 -17.88 -4.37 9.15
C ASP A 51 -16.45 -4.79 8.78
N GLY A 52 -15.73 -5.44 9.70
CA GLY A 52 -14.36 -5.88 9.44
C GLY A 52 -13.40 -4.70 9.27
N ASP A 53 -13.44 -3.75 10.20
CA ASP A 53 -12.68 -2.50 10.21
C ASP A 53 -11.18 -2.66 9.86
N ILE A 54 -10.72 -1.93 8.84
CA ILE A 54 -9.33 -1.91 8.36
C ILE A 54 -8.38 -1.13 9.29
N PHE A 55 -8.86 -0.20 10.11
CA PHE A 55 -8.01 0.54 11.05
C PHE A 55 -7.38 -0.38 12.10
N LYS A 56 -8.04 -1.50 12.42
CA LYS A 56 -7.46 -2.56 13.27
C LYS A 56 -6.25 -3.22 12.62
N ARG A 57 -6.25 -3.36 11.29
CA ARG A 57 -5.10 -3.90 10.54
C ARG A 57 -3.95 -2.90 10.56
N MET A 58 -4.23 -1.64 10.31
CA MET A 58 -3.21 -0.58 10.40
C MET A 58 -2.58 -0.48 11.78
N LYS A 59 -3.38 -0.57 12.85
CA LYS A 59 -2.83 -0.63 14.22
C LYS A 59 -1.85 -1.78 14.38
N LYS A 60 -2.19 -2.99 13.90
CA LYS A 60 -1.32 -4.15 14.02
C LYS A 60 -0.05 -4.03 13.16
N ILE A 61 -0.16 -3.45 11.96
CA ILE A 61 1.00 -3.16 11.11
C ILE A 61 1.93 -2.18 11.82
N ALA A 62 1.40 -1.10 12.40
CA ALA A 62 2.19 -0.12 13.16
C ALA A 62 2.96 -0.77 14.32
N GLU A 63 2.32 -1.68 15.08
CA GLU A 63 2.97 -2.45 16.15
C GLU A 63 4.11 -3.34 15.63
N ILE A 64 3.92 -4.00 14.48
CA ILE A 64 4.91 -4.91 13.90
C ILE A 64 6.09 -4.13 13.32
N GLN A 65 5.82 -3.03 12.62
CA GLN A 65 6.80 -2.30 11.82
C GLN A 65 7.55 -1.25 12.61
N GLN A 66 6.90 -0.59 13.56
CA GLN A 66 7.49 0.52 14.31
C GLN A 66 8.02 1.57 13.32
N ASP A 67 9.30 1.91 13.38
CA ASP A 67 9.95 2.88 12.49
C ASP A 67 10.48 2.26 11.18
N ARG A 68 10.15 1.00 10.86
CA ARG A 68 10.60 0.36 9.60
C ARG A 68 9.70 0.74 8.42
N PRO A 69 10.27 0.94 7.22
CA PRO A 69 9.47 1.18 6.04
C PRO A 69 8.67 -0.06 5.63
N PHE A 70 7.54 0.15 4.96
CA PHE A 70 6.76 -0.92 4.34
C PHE A 70 5.95 -0.39 3.18
N VAL A 71 5.67 -1.27 2.22
CA VAL A 71 4.70 -0.96 1.17
C VAL A 71 3.31 -1.22 1.70
N LEU A 72 2.41 -0.26 1.57
CA LEU A 72 1.00 -0.43 1.87
C LEU A 72 0.21 -0.46 0.58
N ASP A 73 -0.54 -1.54 0.42
CA ASP A 73 -1.31 -1.87 -0.76
C ASP A 73 -2.73 -2.27 -0.37
N LEU A 74 -3.64 -2.31 -1.34
CA LEU A 74 -5.03 -2.72 -1.16
C LEU A 74 -5.22 -4.11 -1.77
N CYS A 75 -5.89 -4.99 -1.01
CA CYS A 75 -6.27 -6.30 -1.54
C CYS A 75 -7.39 -6.13 -2.58
N THR A 76 -7.30 -6.86 -3.68
CA THR A 76 -8.31 -6.87 -4.76
C THR A 76 -9.14 -8.16 -4.78
N ASP A 77 -8.84 -9.13 -3.91
CA ASP A 77 -9.66 -10.34 -3.78
C ASP A 77 -10.93 -10.04 -3.00
N GLU A 78 -12.07 -10.13 -3.68
CA GLU A 78 -13.42 -9.86 -3.14
C GLU A 78 -13.71 -10.59 -1.82
N LYS A 79 -13.12 -11.77 -1.60
CA LYS A 79 -13.28 -12.54 -0.35
C LYS A 79 -12.72 -11.78 0.85
N TYR A 80 -11.72 -10.94 0.65
CA TYR A 80 -10.95 -10.26 1.68
C TYR A 80 -11.17 -8.75 1.74
N ILE A 81 -11.99 -8.17 0.87
CA ILE A 81 -12.36 -6.75 0.94
C ILE A 81 -13.67 -6.51 1.71
N ASN A 82 -13.93 -5.25 2.02
CA ASN A 82 -15.15 -4.70 2.60
C ASN A 82 -15.43 -3.32 1.98
N PRO A 83 -16.58 -2.67 2.29
CA PRO A 83 -16.91 -1.35 1.73
C PRO A 83 -15.87 -0.25 1.99
N GLN A 84 -15.06 -0.36 3.05
CA GLN A 84 -13.96 0.57 3.27
C GLN A 84 -12.88 0.40 2.20
N ILE A 85 -12.43 -0.84 1.93
CA ILE A 85 -11.41 -1.10 0.90
C ILE A 85 -11.96 -0.75 -0.49
N GLU A 86 -13.22 -1.07 -0.78
CA GLU A 86 -13.87 -0.68 -2.03
C GLU A 86 -13.83 0.85 -2.23
N GLN A 87 -14.12 1.63 -1.18
CA GLN A 87 -14.00 3.10 -1.23
C GLN A 87 -12.55 3.57 -1.42
N LEU A 88 -11.55 2.86 -0.88
CA LEU A 88 -10.14 3.21 -1.09
C LEU A 88 -9.65 2.86 -2.49
N LEU A 89 -10.28 1.91 -3.18
CA LEU A 89 -9.98 1.57 -4.58
C LEU A 89 -10.65 2.52 -5.58
N ASP A 90 -11.55 3.40 -5.13
CA ASP A 90 -12.20 4.39 -5.98
C ASP A 90 -11.18 5.41 -6.51
N GLU A 91 -11.05 5.42 -7.83
CA GLU A 91 -10.05 6.23 -8.54
C GLU A 91 -10.41 7.70 -8.63
N SER A 92 -11.67 8.06 -8.33
CA SER A 92 -12.19 9.40 -8.58
C SER A 92 -11.41 10.46 -7.80
N ARG A 93 -11.19 11.59 -8.49
CA ARG A 93 -10.51 12.76 -7.91
C ARG A 93 -9.11 12.40 -7.39
N GLY A 94 -8.37 11.63 -8.18
CA GLY A 94 -6.99 11.23 -7.94
C GLY A 94 -6.85 10.31 -6.75
N TYR A 95 -7.72 9.30 -6.64
CA TYR A 95 -7.73 8.36 -5.52
C TYR A 95 -7.85 9.08 -4.16
N SER A 96 -8.74 10.08 -4.09
CA SER A 96 -8.83 10.99 -2.94
C SER A 96 -9.08 10.29 -1.60
N TYR A 97 -9.86 9.20 -1.60
CA TYR A 97 -10.09 8.39 -0.40
C TYR A 97 -8.84 7.64 0.03
N TRP A 98 -8.07 7.11 -0.92
CA TRP A 98 -6.80 6.45 -0.65
C TRP A 98 -5.77 7.42 -0.06
N LEU A 99 -5.58 8.57 -0.70
CA LEU A 99 -4.70 9.62 -0.21
C LEU A 99 -5.11 10.10 1.19
N GLY A 100 -6.41 10.29 1.42
CA GLY A 100 -6.94 10.62 2.74
C GLY A 100 -6.60 9.56 3.79
N PHE A 101 -6.74 8.28 3.46
CA PHE A 101 -6.40 7.17 4.35
C PHE A 101 -4.90 7.11 4.67
N LEU A 102 -4.04 7.31 3.66
CA LEU A 102 -2.59 7.41 3.83
C LEU A 102 -2.21 8.56 4.76
N ASN A 103 -2.82 9.73 4.58
CA ASN A 103 -2.56 10.93 5.38
C ASN A 103 -2.93 10.78 6.86
N ILE A 104 -3.96 9.97 7.19
CA ILE A 104 -4.30 9.63 8.58
C ILE A 104 -3.16 8.84 9.25
N HIS A 105 -2.37 8.09 8.47
CA HIS A 105 -1.29 7.23 8.94
C HIS A 105 0.11 7.76 8.59
N LYS A 106 0.23 9.05 8.26
CA LYS A 106 1.49 9.69 7.83
C LYS A 106 2.63 9.63 8.85
N ASN A 107 2.33 9.30 10.10
CA ASN A 107 3.34 9.08 11.14
C ASN A 107 4.05 7.72 11.01
N LEU A 108 3.61 6.86 10.10
CA LEU A 108 4.25 5.59 9.76
C LEU A 108 5.12 5.76 8.51
N ASN A 109 6.14 4.91 8.35
CA ASN A 109 7.00 4.91 7.17
C ASN A 109 6.37 4.13 6.00
N ILE A 110 5.22 4.61 5.53
CA ILE A 110 4.48 4.00 4.43
C ILE A 110 5.14 4.37 3.09
N ILE A 111 5.29 3.35 2.25
CA ILE A 111 5.50 3.47 0.81
C ILE A 111 4.16 3.14 0.16
N PRO A 112 3.37 4.12 -0.30
CA PRO A 112 2.06 3.83 -0.87
C PRO A 112 2.19 3.14 -2.22
N MET A 113 1.33 2.15 -2.44
CA MET A 113 1.16 1.52 -3.75
C MET A 113 0.33 2.43 -4.67
N VAL A 114 0.85 2.68 -5.86
CA VAL A 114 0.12 3.21 -7.01
C VAL A 114 -0.52 2.03 -7.73
N HIS A 115 -1.83 2.09 -7.92
CA HIS A 115 -2.58 1.11 -8.71
C HIS A 115 -2.60 1.58 -10.16
N LEU A 116 -2.06 0.75 -11.05
CA LEU A 116 -2.22 0.91 -12.48
C LEU A 116 -3.15 -0.21 -12.95
N TYR A 117 -4.25 0.18 -13.58
CA TYR A 117 -5.15 -0.73 -14.27
C TYR A 117 -4.87 -0.68 -15.78
N ASP A 118 -5.40 -1.62 -16.55
CA ASP A 118 -5.18 -1.73 -18.01
C ASP A 118 -5.84 -0.61 -18.83
N ASP A 119 -6.24 0.49 -18.19
CA ASP A 119 -6.83 1.64 -18.84
C ASP A 119 -5.76 2.54 -19.46
N GLU A 120 -6.09 3.16 -20.61
CA GLU A 120 -5.20 4.09 -21.31
C GLU A 120 -5.19 5.51 -20.69
N ASP A 121 -6.09 5.78 -19.74
CA ASP A 121 -6.22 7.09 -19.07
C ASP A 121 -5.47 7.10 -17.73
N PHE A 122 -4.37 7.86 -17.69
CA PHE A 122 -3.53 8.01 -16.50
C PHE A 122 -3.83 9.30 -15.72
N GLU A 123 -4.86 10.08 -16.04
CA GLU A 123 -5.11 11.37 -15.38
C GLU A 123 -5.28 11.24 -13.87
N GLU A 124 -6.12 10.30 -13.42
CA GLU A 124 -6.36 10.07 -11.99
C GLU A 124 -5.11 9.52 -11.29
N VAL A 125 -4.35 8.67 -11.96
CA VAL A 125 -3.07 8.15 -11.45
C VAL A 125 -2.03 9.27 -11.33
N GLU A 126 -1.85 10.10 -12.36
CA GLU A 126 -0.94 11.24 -12.33
C GLU A 126 -1.34 12.22 -11.20
N SER A 127 -2.63 12.48 -11.03
CA SER A 127 -3.19 13.31 -9.95
C SER A 127 -2.85 12.74 -8.56
N PHE A 128 -3.05 11.43 -8.37
CA PHE A 128 -2.65 10.74 -7.14
C PHE A 128 -1.14 10.85 -6.91
N VAL A 129 -0.32 10.53 -7.92
CA VAL A 129 1.14 10.55 -7.80
C VAL A 129 1.62 11.93 -7.40
N ARG A 130 1.17 13.00 -8.07
CA ARG A 130 1.54 14.39 -7.74
C ARG A 130 1.18 14.79 -6.31
N SER A 131 0.08 14.26 -5.79
CA SER A 131 -0.37 14.56 -4.43
C SER A 131 0.40 13.73 -3.40
N ALA A 132 0.61 12.44 -3.66
CA ALA A 132 1.28 11.52 -2.75
C ALA A 132 2.76 11.88 -2.54
N VAL A 133 3.48 12.25 -3.61
CA VAL A 133 4.92 12.62 -3.54
C VAL A 133 5.23 13.83 -2.65
N VAL A 134 4.23 14.65 -2.30
CA VAL A 134 4.40 15.77 -1.37
C VAL A 134 4.73 15.28 0.04
N ASP A 135 4.09 14.19 0.47
CA ASP A 135 4.22 13.63 1.82
C ASP A 135 5.00 12.31 1.85
N PHE A 136 5.05 11.58 0.73
CA PHE A 136 5.67 10.26 0.62
C PHE A 136 6.87 10.28 -0.32
N GLN A 137 8.06 10.06 0.25
CA GLN A 137 9.33 10.13 -0.48
C GLN A 137 9.54 9.01 -1.49
N VAL A 138 8.84 7.89 -1.37
CA VAL A 138 8.98 6.74 -2.27
C VAL A 138 7.58 6.19 -2.50
N LEU A 139 7.30 5.83 -3.75
CA LEU A 139 6.08 5.15 -4.16
C LEU A 139 6.43 3.75 -4.65
N ALA A 140 5.54 2.80 -4.42
CA ALA A 140 5.55 1.50 -5.08
C ALA A 140 4.53 1.52 -6.23
N VAL A 141 4.73 0.70 -7.25
CA VAL A 141 3.82 0.62 -8.40
C VAL A 141 3.41 -0.83 -8.60
N ARG A 142 2.11 -1.08 -8.68
CA ARG A 142 1.54 -2.38 -9.03
C ARG A 142 1.21 -2.35 -10.53
N LEU A 143 1.97 -3.14 -11.30
CA LEU A 143 1.78 -3.27 -12.74
C LEU A 143 0.83 -4.43 -13.06
N PRO A 144 0.00 -4.31 -14.12
CA PRO A 144 -0.69 -5.45 -14.71
C PRO A 144 0.28 -6.58 -15.10
N PHE A 145 -0.24 -7.81 -15.15
CA PHE A 145 0.60 -9.00 -15.34
C PHE A 145 1.00 -9.25 -16.80
N ASP A 146 0.26 -8.69 -17.76
CA ASP A 146 0.39 -8.94 -19.19
C ASP A 146 0.67 -7.61 -19.93
N LEU A 147 1.82 -7.01 -19.63
CA LEU A 147 2.24 -5.75 -20.24
C LEU A 147 3.21 -5.97 -21.38
N ASP A 148 2.81 -5.58 -22.58
CA ASP A 148 3.69 -5.54 -23.75
C ASP A 148 4.64 -4.33 -23.73
N ASP A 149 4.19 -3.19 -23.19
CA ASP A 149 4.96 -1.94 -23.12
C ASP A 149 4.97 -1.38 -21.68
N ILE A 150 5.94 -1.78 -20.87
CA ILE A 150 6.09 -1.30 -19.49
C ILE A 150 6.33 0.21 -19.43
N GLU A 151 7.03 0.79 -20.42
CA GLU A 151 7.35 2.22 -20.43
C GLU A 151 6.08 3.07 -20.54
N HIS A 152 5.10 2.61 -21.33
CA HIS A 152 3.79 3.25 -21.44
C HIS A 152 3.15 3.51 -20.07
N TYR A 153 3.19 2.52 -19.17
CA TYR A 153 2.56 2.58 -17.85
C TYR A 153 3.40 3.31 -16.80
N VAL A 154 4.74 3.21 -16.88
CA VAL A 154 5.65 3.78 -15.88
C VAL A 154 5.99 5.25 -16.19
N ALA A 155 6.03 5.65 -17.45
CA ALA A 155 6.40 7.01 -17.84
C ALA A 155 5.51 8.11 -17.23
N PRO A 156 4.17 7.98 -17.17
CA PRO A 156 3.29 8.95 -16.49
C PRO A 156 3.68 9.19 -15.03
N ILE A 157 3.97 8.12 -14.30
CA ILE A 157 4.39 8.16 -12.90
C ILE A 157 5.77 8.83 -12.78
N ALA A 158 6.74 8.39 -13.58
CA ALA A 158 8.11 8.91 -13.55
C ALA A 158 8.17 10.41 -13.87
N ARG A 159 7.36 10.89 -14.82
CA ARG A 159 7.26 12.32 -15.16
C ARG A 159 6.75 13.18 -14.00
N CYS A 160 5.81 12.66 -13.21
CA CYS A 160 5.30 13.36 -12.03
C CYS A 160 6.33 13.45 -10.92
N TYR A 161 7.20 12.44 -10.82
CA TYR A 161 8.26 12.36 -9.82
C TYR A 161 9.48 13.24 -10.16
N LEU A 162 9.86 13.35 -11.44
CA LEU A 162 11.04 14.10 -11.91
C LEU A 162 10.84 15.62 -12.06
N ARG A 163 9.60 16.13 -11.91
CA ARG A 163 9.27 17.55 -12.06
C ARG A 163 9.27 18.33 -10.74
N GLN A 164 9.92 17.81 -9.70
CA GLN A 164 10.19 18.49 -8.43
C GLN A 164 11.67 18.81 -8.31
#